data_AF-A0A2M8AS23-F1
#
_entry.id   AF-A0A2M8AS23-F1
#
_cell.length_a   1.000
_cell.length_b   1.000
_cell.length_c   1.000
_cell.angle_alpha   90.00
_cell.angle_beta   90.00
_cell.angle_gamma   90.00
#
_symmetry.space_group_name_H-M   'P 1'
#
loop_
_entity.id
_entity.type
_entity.pdbx_description
1 polymer ?
#
loop_
_entity_poly.entity_id
_entity_poly.type
_entity_poly.pdbx_seq_one_letter_code
_entity_poly.pdbx_strand_id
1 'polypeptide(L)'
;MEPNLILPPPVKITPQPVVPGLTLRSFIAGFLLAVLLCGINSYLTLSFGVIEEGPTIAALFFFAFFFASRLPISTTEMVIVATMGSAGGSLGFITNFYAAKAMTGEPYTVVQMTLFAFVTSLVGMAFVVPLRELLVVKEDLPWPGSRATAGVISALVEDGDPRQPRYLLIAGLLAMAYVIANTDGGFGLVPDEFALPIFGLGAYGA
;
A
#
# COMPACT_ATOMS: atom_id res chain seq x y z
N MET A 1 -40.63 -2.19 30.84
CA MET A 1 -40.30 -3.17 29.79
C MET A 1 -39.04 -2.66 29.13
N GLU A 2 -37.88 -3.12 29.61
CA GLU A 2 -36.60 -2.76 29.01
C GLU A 2 -36.44 -3.51 27.68
N PRO A 3 -36.01 -2.85 26.59
CA PRO A 3 -35.76 -3.53 25.33
C PRO A 3 -34.55 -4.44 25.48
N ASN A 4 -34.75 -5.73 25.25
CA ASN A 4 -33.69 -6.74 25.20
C ASN A 4 -32.64 -6.32 24.15
N LEU A 5 -31.51 -5.81 24.63
CA LEU A 5 -30.32 -5.55 23.82
C LEU A 5 -29.72 -6.90 23.43
N ILE A 6 -30.02 -7.37 22.22
CA ILE A 6 -29.42 -8.57 21.65
C ILE A 6 -27.95 -8.24 21.38
N LEU A 7 -27.07 -8.58 22.32
CA LEU A 7 -25.63 -8.52 22.12
C LEU A 7 -25.27 -9.49 20.99
N PRO A 8 -24.43 -9.08 20.01
CA PRO A 8 -23.89 -10.02 19.03
C PRO A 8 -23.18 -11.16 19.75
N PRO A 9 -23.23 -12.40 19.21
CA PRO A 9 -22.62 -13.55 19.84
C PRO A 9 -21.13 -13.30 20.09
N PRO A 10 -20.56 -13.81 21.20
CA PRO A 10 -19.15 -13.63 21.50
C PRO A 10 -18.30 -14.20 20.36
N VAL A 11 -17.46 -13.35 19.77
CA VAL A 11 -16.47 -13.73 18.77
C VAL A 11 -15.63 -14.86 19.36
N LYS A 12 -15.72 -16.07 18.79
CA LYS A 12 -14.88 -17.20 19.20
C LYS A 12 -13.43 -16.84 18.89
N ILE A 13 -12.68 -16.45 19.93
CA ILE A 13 -11.23 -16.26 19.84
C ILE A 13 -10.61 -17.66 19.79
N THR A 14 -10.50 -18.23 18.60
CA THR A 14 -9.60 -19.37 18.40
C THR A 14 -8.19 -18.91 18.81
N PRO A 15 -7.42 -19.70 19.58
CA PRO A 15 -6.04 -19.36 19.89
C PRO A 15 -5.32 -19.16 18.56
N GLN A 16 -4.97 -17.91 18.22
CA GLN A 16 -4.12 -17.69 17.06
C GLN A 16 -2.79 -18.39 17.35
N PRO A 17 -2.23 -19.13 16.38
CA PRO A 17 -0.90 -19.69 16.54
C PRO A 17 0.05 -18.56 16.93
N VAL A 18 1.02 -18.84 17.80
CA VAL A 18 2.01 -17.86 18.27
C VAL A 18 2.77 -17.35 17.04
N VAL A 19 2.30 -16.23 16.48
CA VAL A 19 2.88 -15.66 15.28
C VAL A 19 4.23 -15.07 15.65
N PRO A 20 5.29 -15.33 14.86
CA PRO A 20 6.60 -14.74 15.12
C PRO A 20 6.45 -13.22 15.23
N GLY A 21 7.03 -12.65 16.29
CA GLY A 21 6.99 -11.20 16.52
C GLY A 21 7.73 -10.41 15.43
N LEU A 22 7.80 -9.09 15.61
CA LEU A 22 8.53 -8.17 14.74
C LEU A 22 9.96 -8.69 14.46
N THR A 23 10.27 -8.97 13.19
CA THR A 23 11.61 -9.39 12.78
C THR A 23 12.42 -8.17 12.33
N LEU A 24 13.71 -8.15 12.65
CA LEU A 24 14.57 -7.03 12.28
C LEU A 24 14.62 -6.83 10.75
N ARG A 25 14.58 -7.92 9.98
CA ARG A 25 14.56 -7.86 8.51
C ARG A 25 13.30 -7.20 7.95
N SER A 26 12.12 -7.53 8.48
CA SER A 26 10.86 -6.93 8.03
C SER A 26 10.77 -5.47 8.45
N PHE A 27 11.26 -5.13 9.64
CA PHE A 27 11.32 -3.74 10.10
C PHE A 27 12.20 -2.86 9.20
N ILE A 28 13.44 -3.30 8.91
CA ILE A 28 14.36 -2.52 8.08
C ILE A 28 13.82 -2.39 6.65
N ALA A 29 13.39 -3.51 6.05
CA ALA A 29 12.87 -3.48 4.69
C ALA A 29 11.58 -2.66 4.59
N GLY A 30 10.67 -2.79 5.56
CA GLY A 30 9.45 -2.00 5.64
C GLY A 30 9.73 -0.51 5.82
N PHE A 31 10.72 -0.12 6.63
CA PHE A 31 11.12 1.28 6.77
C PHE A 31 11.64 1.87 5.46
N LEU A 32 12.53 1.15 4.75
CA LEU A 32 13.07 1.60 3.47
C LEU A 32 11.97 1.74 2.41
N LEU A 33 11.06 0.76 2.33
CA LEU A 33 9.92 0.81 1.42
C LEU A 33 8.93 1.92 1.78
N ALA A 34 8.71 2.20 3.06
CA ALA A 34 7.85 3.31 3.50
C ALA A 34 8.42 4.67 3.07
N VAL A 35 9.73 4.88 3.20
CA VAL A 35 10.40 6.11 2.73
C VAL A 35 10.27 6.25 1.22
N LEU A 36 10.48 5.15 0.48
CA LEU A 36 10.34 5.14 -0.98
C LEU A 36 8.90 5.44 -1.43
N LEU A 37 7.91 4.79 -0.83
CA LEU A 37 6.49 5.02 -1.13
C LEU A 37 6.03 6.42 -0.70
N CYS A 38 6.60 6.99 0.35
CA CYS A 38 6.36 8.39 0.74
C CYS A 38 6.82 9.35 -0.37
N GLY A 39 8.02 9.14 -0.91
CA GLY A 39 8.53 9.94 -2.04
C GLY A 39 7.69 9.79 -3.30
N ILE A 40 7.33 8.55 -3.66
CA ILE A 40 6.47 8.25 -4.82
C ILE A 40 5.12 8.95 -4.65
N ASN A 41 4.45 8.78 -3.51
CA ASN A 41 3.14 9.39 -3.29
C ASN A 41 3.19 10.91 -3.19
N SER A 42 4.30 11.48 -2.71
CA SER A 42 4.49 12.94 -2.77
C SER A 42 4.51 13.43 -4.22
N TYR A 43 5.23 12.73 -5.11
CA TYR A 43 5.28 13.08 -6.53
C TYR A 43 3.94 12.84 -7.24
N LEU A 44 3.32 11.67 -7.04
CA LEU A 44 2.07 11.30 -7.71
C LEU A 44 0.92 12.23 -7.32
N THR A 45 0.82 12.58 -6.03
CA THR A 45 -0.24 13.47 -5.56
C THR A 45 -0.06 14.90 -6.08
N LEU A 46 1.16 15.41 -6.12
CA LEU A 46 1.45 16.76 -6.64
C LEU A 46 1.37 16.86 -8.17
N SER A 47 1.76 15.81 -8.89
CA SER A 47 1.87 15.85 -10.36
C SER A 47 0.60 15.38 -11.06
N PHE A 48 -0.05 14.34 -10.53
CA PHE A 48 -1.18 13.67 -11.16
C PHE A 48 -2.45 13.72 -10.30
N GLY A 49 -2.39 14.23 -9.06
CA GLY A 49 -3.54 14.31 -8.17
C GLY A 49 -4.04 12.94 -7.68
N VAL A 50 -3.24 11.88 -7.83
CA VAL A 50 -3.60 10.51 -7.42
C VAL A 50 -2.76 10.04 -6.24
N ILE A 51 -3.35 9.20 -5.40
CA ILE A 51 -2.69 8.55 -4.27
C ILE A 51 -2.71 7.04 -4.46
N GLU A 52 -1.61 6.40 -4.10
CA GLU A 52 -1.43 4.96 -4.11
C GLU A 52 -1.21 4.49 -2.66
N GLU A 53 -2.05 3.58 -2.16
CA GLU A 53 -1.97 3.16 -0.75
C GLU A 53 -0.77 2.24 -0.46
N GLY A 54 -0.23 1.49 -1.40
CA GLY A 54 1.06 0.79 -1.29
C GLY A 54 1.14 -0.58 -0.61
N PRO A 55 0.12 -1.17 0.06
CA PRO A 55 0.36 -2.34 0.90
C PRO A 55 0.72 -3.59 0.10
N THR A 56 0.05 -3.82 -1.04
CA THR A 56 0.36 -4.94 -1.93
C THR A 56 1.73 -4.75 -2.58
N ILE A 57 2.06 -3.53 -3.00
CA ILE A 57 3.35 -3.20 -3.63
C ILE A 57 4.50 -3.46 -2.65
N ALA A 58 4.38 -2.97 -1.42
CA ALA A 58 5.39 -3.19 -0.38
C ALA A 58 5.60 -4.67 -0.05
N ALA A 59 4.52 -5.45 0.07
CA ALA A 59 4.60 -6.89 0.28
C ALA A 59 5.30 -7.62 -0.87
N LEU A 60 4.98 -7.25 -2.12
CA LEU A 60 5.59 -7.83 -3.31
C LEU A 60 7.08 -7.52 -3.42
N PHE A 61 7.50 -6.28 -3.16
CA PHE A 61 8.91 -5.92 -3.16
C PHE A 61 9.69 -6.63 -2.06
N PHE A 62 9.12 -6.72 -0.85
CA PHE A 62 9.72 -7.49 0.23
C PHE A 62 9.91 -8.95 -0.16
N PHE A 63 8.86 -9.57 -0.68
CA PHE A 63 8.92 -10.93 -1.16
C PHE A 63 9.97 -11.08 -2.27
N ALA A 64 9.97 -10.23 -3.30
CA ALA A 64 10.91 -10.30 -4.41
C ALA A 64 12.38 -10.16 -3.97
N PHE A 65 12.68 -9.24 -3.05
CA PHE A 65 14.03 -9.03 -2.55
C PHE A 65 14.54 -10.24 -1.74
N PHE A 66 13.68 -10.81 -0.90
CA PHE A 66 14.04 -11.95 -0.05
C PHE A 66 13.75 -13.31 -0.70
N PHE A 67 13.11 -13.37 -1.88
CA PHE A 67 12.78 -14.61 -2.58
C PHE A 67 14.03 -15.40 -2.97
N ALA A 68 15.11 -14.71 -3.35
CA ALA A 68 16.40 -15.34 -3.64
C ALA A 68 17.15 -15.76 -2.37
N SER A 69 16.83 -15.17 -1.22
CA SER A 69 17.38 -15.58 0.06
C SER A 69 16.64 -16.84 0.50
N ARG A 70 17.35 -17.96 0.73
CA ARG A 70 16.77 -19.26 1.12
C ARG A 70 16.09 -19.27 2.50
N LEU A 71 15.78 -18.10 3.06
CA LEU A 71 15.15 -17.95 4.37
C LEU A 71 13.63 -18.04 4.21
N PRO A 72 12.93 -18.79 5.07
CA PRO A 72 11.48 -18.83 5.03
C PRO A 72 10.92 -17.44 5.30
N ILE A 73 9.99 -16.97 4.46
CA ILE A 73 9.26 -15.72 4.64
C ILE A 73 7.96 -16.05 5.35
N SER A 74 7.64 -15.34 6.43
CA SER A 74 6.39 -15.53 7.17
C SER A 74 5.32 -14.55 6.71
N THR A 75 4.05 -14.97 6.76
CA THR A 75 2.87 -14.13 6.56
C THR A 75 2.92 -12.87 7.43
N THR A 76 3.37 -12.99 8.69
CA THR A 76 3.47 -11.86 9.62
C THR A 76 4.44 -10.79 9.15
N GLU A 77 5.56 -11.18 8.56
CA GLU A 77 6.57 -10.24 8.08
C GLU A 77 6.09 -9.46 6.87
N MET A 78 5.39 -10.15 5.97
CA MET A 78 4.78 -9.53 4.80
C MET A 78 3.69 -8.53 5.21
N VAL A 79 2.87 -8.87 6.22
CA VAL A 79 1.85 -7.96 6.77
C VAL A 79 2.48 -6.76 7.46
N ILE A 80 3.58 -6.93 8.21
CA ILE A 80 4.32 -5.83 8.82
C ILE A 80 4.83 -4.87 7.74
N VAL A 81 5.49 -5.41 6.70
CA VAL A 81 6.02 -4.58 5.61
C VAL A 81 4.90 -3.90 4.82
N ALA A 82 3.80 -4.61 4.54
CA ALA A 82 2.62 -4.02 3.89
C ALA A 82 2.04 -2.85 4.69
N THR A 83 1.95 -3.00 6.01
CA THR A 83 1.44 -1.95 6.91
C THR A 83 2.38 -0.75 6.94
N MET A 84 3.69 -0.96 7.04
CA MET A 84 4.69 0.12 7.01
C MET A 84 4.69 0.85 5.66
N GLY A 85 4.61 0.10 4.56
CA GLY A 85 4.53 0.67 3.22
C GLY A 85 3.30 1.56 3.06
N SER A 86 2.14 1.11 3.55
CA SER A 86 0.91 1.88 3.47
C SER A 86 0.88 3.13 4.36
N ALA A 87 1.48 3.03 5.55
CA ALA A 87 1.74 4.22 6.37
C ALA A 87 2.63 5.23 5.63
N GLY A 88 3.69 4.76 4.96
CA GLY A 88 4.57 5.61 4.15
C GLY A 88 3.84 6.29 2.99
N GLY A 89 3.01 5.55 2.24
CA GLY A 89 2.22 6.10 1.15
C GLY A 89 1.24 7.18 1.62
N SER A 90 0.56 6.94 2.74
CA SER A 90 -0.35 7.91 3.37
C SER A 90 0.38 9.17 3.86
N LEU A 91 1.57 9.02 4.43
CA LEU A 91 2.40 10.16 4.86
C LEU A 91 2.86 11.01 3.68
N GLY A 92 3.10 10.42 2.51
CA GLY A 92 3.45 11.16 1.29
C GLY A 92 2.40 12.20 0.90
N PHE A 93 1.12 11.95 1.22
CA PHE A 93 0.03 12.89 0.97
C PHE A 93 0.20 14.23 1.72
N ILE A 94 0.88 14.23 2.86
CA ILE A 94 1.09 15.45 3.67
C ILE A 94 1.82 16.54 2.86
N THR A 95 2.65 16.16 1.89
CA THR A 95 3.40 17.10 1.05
C THR A 95 2.51 18.08 0.28
N ASN A 96 1.26 17.72 -0.02
CA ASN A 96 0.28 18.60 -0.64
C ASN A 96 -0.02 19.83 0.23
N PHE A 97 -0.06 19.68 1.56
CA PHE A 97 -0.26 20.82 2.47
C PHE A 97 0.93 21.78 2.45
N TYR A 98 2.15 21.25 2.31
CA TYR A 98 3.34 22.08 2.20
C TYR A 98 3.38 22.86 0.88
N ALA A 99 3.01 22.21 -0.22
CA ALA A 99 2.89 22.85 -1.53
C ALA A 99 1.81 23.94 -1.52
N ALA A 100 0.63 23.64 -0.98
CA ALA A 100 -0.45 24.63 -0.85
C ALA A 100 -0.04 25.85 0.00
N LYS A 101 0.73 25.63 1.07
CA LYS A 101 1.28 26.75 1.86
C LYS A 101 2.25 27.60 1.05
N ALA A 102 3.16 26.97 0.30
CA ALA A 102 4.13 27.67 -0.53
C ALA A 102 3.46 28.50 -1.65
N MET A 103 2.28 28.09 -2.12
CA MET A 103 1.50 28.85 -3.10
C MET A 103 0.77 30.07 -2.51
N THR A 104 0.45 30.04 -1.21
CA THR A 104 -0.38 31.07 -0.55
C THR A 104 0.42 32.07 0.28
N GLY A 105 1.70 31.81 0.54
CA GLY A 105 2.56 32.72 1.30
C GLY A 105 3.97 32.16 1.50
N GLU A 106 4.62 32.56 2.59
CA GLU A 106 5.97 32.07 2.89
C GLU A 106 5.99 30.55 3.14
N PRO A 107 6.96 29.83 2.53
CA PRO A 107 7.09 28.40 2.70
C PRO A 107 7.45 28.06 4.15
N TYR A 108 6.94 26.92 4.63
CA TYR A 108 7.34 26.41 5.93
C TYR A 108 8.84 26.12 5.96
N THR A 109 9.46 26.32 7.13
CA THR A 109 10.83 25.85 7.33
C THR A 109 10.86 24.33 7.44
N VAL A 110 12.00 23.71 7.14
CA VAL A 110 12.18 22.25 7.26
C VAL A 110 11.81 21.75 8.66
N VAL A 111 12.12 22.53 9.70
CA VAL A 111 11.78 22.19 11.08
C VAL A 111 10.26 22.18 11.30
N GLN A 112 9.54 23.16 10.77
CA GLN A 112 8.08 23.22 10.87
C GLN A 112 7.42 22.08 10.12
N MET A 113 7.92 21.75 8.91
CA MET A 113 7.43 20.61 8.14
C MET A 113 7.62 19.31 8.91
N THR A 114 8.82 19.05 9.42
CA THR A 114 9.12 17.84 10.19
C THR A 114 8.27 17.72 11.46
N LEU A 115 8.10 18.81 12.22
CA LEU A 115 7.24 18.82 13.41
C LEU A 115 5.78 18.56 13.05
N PHE A 116 5.29 19.15 11.96
CA PHE A 116 3.94 18.93 11.47
C PHE A 116 3.71 17.47 11.06
N ALA A 117 4.63 16.89 10.28
CA ALA A 117 4.59 15.47 9.91
C ALA A 117 4.63 14.57 11.16
N PHE A 118 5.45 14.90 12.15
CA PHE A 118 5.56 14.14 13.39
C PHE A 118 4.26 14.17 14.21
N VAL A 119 3.69 15.35 14.44
CA VAL A 119 2.44 15.48 15.22
C VAL A 119 1.27 14.80 14.49
N THR A 120 1.14 15.00 13.18
CA THR A 120 0.07 14.36 12.39
C THR A 120 0.21 12.83 12.37
N SER A 121 1.43 12.30 12.32
CA SER A 121 1.70 10.86 12.44
C SER A 121 1.25 10.30 13.80
N LEU A 122 1.55 11.01 14.90
CA LEU A 122 1.13 10.61 16.24
C LEU A 122 -0.39 10.63 16.39
N VAL A 123 -1.05 11.66 15.85
CA VAL A 123 -2.51 11.75 15.82
C VAL A 123 -3.08 10.56 15.03
N GLY A 124 -2.57 10.29 13.82
CA GLY A 124 -3.01 9.14 13.03
C GLY A 124 -2.88 7.81 13.76
N MET A 125 -1.75 7.60 14.44
CA MET A 125 -1.52 6.42 15.28
C MET A 125 -2.55 6.30 16.42
N ALA A 126 -2.85 7.41 17.10
CA ALA A 126 -3.85 7.43 18.17
C ALA A 126 -5.27 7.12 17.66
N PHE A 127 -5.62 7.62 16.47
CA PHE A 127 -6.93 7.39 15.85
C PHE A 127 -7.12 5.98 15.28
N VAL A 128 -6.05 5.29 14.90
CA VAL A 128 -6.12 3.91 14.40
C VAL A 128 -6.75 2.96 15.42
N VAL A 129 -6.49 3.17 16.72
CA VAL A 129 -6.98 2.31 17.80
C VAL A 129 -8.52 2.30 17.89
N PRO A 130 -9.21 3.46 18.06
CA PRO A 130 -10.66 3.48 18.09
C PRO A 130 -11.30 3.17 16.73
N LEU A 131 -10.66 3.55 15.61
CA LEU A 131 -11.18 3.25 14.28
C LEU A 131 -11.24 1.76 14.00
N ARG A 132 -10.24 0.99 14.45
CA ARG A 132 -10.27 -0.47 14.34
C ARG A 132 -11.49 -1.05 15.06
N GLU A 133 -11.77 -0.60 16.27
CA GLU A 133 -12.91 -1.09 17.05
C GLU A 133 -14.24 -0.76 16.35
N LEU A 134 -14.36 0.45 15.80
CA LEU A 134 -15.57 0.86 15.12
C LEU A 134 -15.77 0.12 13.79
N LEU A 135 -14.76 0.17 12.91
CA LEU A 135 -14.90 -0.25 11.52
C LEU A 135 -14.72 -1.77 11.31
N VAL A 136 -13.96 -2.43 12.19
CA VAL A 136 -13.70 -3.88 12.08
C VAL A 136 -14.57 -4.67 13.04
N VAL A 137 -14.70 -4.25 14.30
CA VAL A 137 -15.40 -5.07 15.32
C VAL A 137 -16.90 -4.81 15.34
N LYS A 138 -17.35 -3.55 15.16
CA LYS A 138 -18.78 -3.20 15.24
C LYS A 138 -19.51 -3.26 13.90
N GLU A 139 -18.94 -2.67 12.85
CA GLU A 139 -19.62 -2.47 11.56
C GLU A 139 -19.37 -3.59 10.52
N ASP A 140 -18.46 -4.54 10.79
CA ASP A 140 -18.09 -5.69 9.93
C ASP A 140 -18.09 -5.38 8.41
N LEU A 141 -17.33 -4.36 8.01
CA LEU A 141 -17.24 -3.94 6.62
C LEU A 141 -16.49 -4.97 5.75
N PRO A 142 -16.83 -5.10 4.44
CA PRO A 142 -16.27 -6.15 3.59
C PRO A 142 -14.80 -5.96 3.11
N TRP A 143 -14.06 -4.96 3.62
CA TRP A 143 -12.62 -4.67 3.38
C TRP A 143 -11.99 -5.26 2.09
N PRO A 144 -12.49 -4.92 0.89
CA PRO A 144 -12.10 -5.61 -0.35
C PRO A 144 -10.61 -5.45 -0.69
N GLY A 145 -10.03 -4.27 -0.50
CA GLY A 145 -8.60 -4.02 -0.77
C GLY A 145 -7.66 -4.78 0.17
N SER A 146 -7.96 -4.78 1.47
CA SER A 146 -7.17 -5.53 2.47
C SER A 146 -7.32 -7.04 2.27
N ARG A 147 -8.50 -7.53 1.87
CA ARG A 147 -8.72 -8.94 1.50
C ARG A 147 -7.95 -9.33 0.25
N ALA A 148 -7.90 -8.47 -0.78
CA ALA A 148 -7.09 -8.70 -1.96
C ALA A 148 -5.60 -8.79 -1.61
N THR A 149 -5.12 -7.87 -0.76
CA THR A 149 -3.73 -7.90 -0.27
C THR A 149 -3.43 -9.18 0.53
N ALA A 150 -4.34 -9.58 1.42
CA ALA A 150 -4.21 -10.83 2.17
C ALA A 150 -4.17 -12.05 1.24
N GLY A 151 -5.01 -12.08 0.21
CA GLY A 151 -4.99 -13.13 -0.81
C GLY A 151 -3.66 -13.21 -1.55
N VAL A 152 -3.05 -12.07 -1.90
CA VAL A 152 -1.71 -12.03 -2.49
C VAL A 152 -0.65 -12.56 -1.52
N ILE A 153 -0.69 -12.15 -0.25
CA ILE A 153 0.26 -12.59 0.77
C ILE A 153 0.16 -14.11 1.01
N SER A 154 -1.05 -14.64 1.19
CA SER A 154 -1.28 -16.08 1.38
C SER A 154 -0.88 -16.88 0.15
N ALA A 155 -1.18 -16.40 -1.07
CA ALA A 155 -0.75 -17.05 -2.30
C ALA A 155 0.77 -17.11 -2.46
N LEU A 156 1.52 -16.19 -1.85
CA LEU A 156 2.98 -16.16 -1.91
C LEU A 156 3.65 -17.02 -0.82
N VAL A 157 3.02 -17.17 0.35
CA VAL A 157 3.62 -17.84 1.53
C VAL A 157 3.06 -19.24 1.78
N GLU A 158 1.74 -19.44 1.63
CA GLU A 158 1.04 -20.67 2.02
C GLU A 158 0.77 -21.59 0.82
N ASP A 159 0.24 -21.03 -0.29
CA ASP A 159 -0.19 -21.79 -1.48
C ASP A 159 0.75 -21.66 -2.68
N GLY A 160 1.94 -21.07 -2.49
CA GLY A 160 2.79 -20.63 -3.59
C GLY A 160 3.34 -21.77 -4.47
N ASP A 161 2.78 -21.94 -5.67
CA ASP A 161 3.53 -22.52 -6.77
C ASP A 161 4.81 -21.67 -6.93
N PRO A 162 6.02 -22.24 -6.85
CA PRO A 162 7.28 -21.50 -6.97
C PRO A 162 7.41 -20.68 -8.27
N ARG A 163 6.53 -20.87 -9.24
CA ARG A 163 6.45 -20.11 -10.50
C ARG A 163 5.60 -18.84 -10.41
N GLN A 164 4.64 -18.75 -9.51
CA GLN A 164 3.71 -17.60 -9.43
C GLN A 164 4.41 -16.25 -9.13
N PRO A 165 5.37 -16.17 -8.18
CA PRO A 165 6.15 -14.95 -7.98
C PRO A 165 7.01 -14.60 -9.19
N ARG A 166 7.49 -15.61 -9.94
CA ARG A 166 8.25 -15.41 -11.18
C ARG A 166 7.36 -14.82 -12.27
N TYR A 167 6.13 -15.31 -12.43
CA TYR A 167 5.18 -14.73 -13.39
C TYR A 167 4.83 -13.29 -13.03
N LEU A 168 4.65 -12.98 -11.74
CA LEU A 168 4.35 -11.64 -11.27
C LEU A 168 5.53 -10.68 -11.50
N LEU A 169 6.75 -11.15 -11.25
CA LEU A 169 7.97 -10.41 -11.61
C LEU A 169 8.14 -10.23 -13.11
N ILE A 170 7.92 -11.27 -13.91
CA ILE A 170 8.04 -11.20 -15.38
C ILE A 170 6.98 -10.25 -15.93
N ALA A 171 5.73 -10.37 -15.50
CA ALA A 171 4.65 -9.48 -15.92
C ALA A 171 4.93 -8.02 -15.49
N GLY A 172 5.43 -7.80 -14.27
CA GLY A 172 5.83 -6.47 -13.79
C GLY A 172 7.00 -5.89 -14.59
N LEU A 173 8.03 -6.68 -14.89
CA LEU A 173 9.17 -6.27 -15.72
C LEU A 173 8.74 -5.98 -17.15
N LEU A 174 7.85 -6.80 -17.72
CA LEU A 174 7.29 -6.58 -19.05
C LEU A 174 6.43 -5.32 -19.10
N ALA A 175 5.61 -5.07 -18.08
CA ALA A 175 4.82 -3.85 -17.96
C ALA A 175 5.72 -2.61 -17.81
N MET A 176 6.78 -2.68 -16.99
CA MET A 176 7.76 -1.59 -16.89
C MET A 176 8.51 -1.38 -18.21
N ALA A 177 8.93 -2.45 -18.88
CA ALA A 177 9.57 -2.36 -20.20
C ALA A 177 8.62 -1.77 -21.25
N TYR A 178 7.33 -2.12 -21.20
CA TYR A 178 6.30 -1.54 -22.06
C TYR A 178 6.13 -0.04 -21.80
N VAL A 179 6.02 0.38 -20.53
CA VAL A 179 5.92 1.80 -20.17
C VAL A 179 7.15 2.58 -20.60
N ILE A 180 8.36 2.03 -20.43
CA ILE A 180 9.62 2.65 -20.88
C ILE A 180 9.71 2.71 -22.42
N ALA A 181 9.09 1.75 -23.12
CA ALA A 181 9.06 1.72 -24.58
C ALA A 181 7.95 2.60 -25.18
N ASN A 182 7.00 3.07 -24.35
CA ASN A 182 5.86 3.85 -24.77
C ASN A 182 6.24 5.29 -25.16
N THR A 183 5.39 5.97 -25.92
CA THR A 183 5.66 7.32 -26.45
C THR A 183 5.45 8.44 -25.43
N ASP A 184 4.50 8.29 -24.50
CA ASP A 184 4.34 9.25 -23.39
C ASP A 184 5.33 8.96 -22.23
N GLY A 185 6.53 9.55 -22.35
CA GLY A 185 7.59 9.53 -21.32
C GLY A 185 8.68 8.47 -21.49
N GLY A 186 8.66 7.69 -22.58
CA GLY A 186 9.63 6.62 -22.88
C GLY A 186 10.42 6.83 -24.18
N PHE A 187 11.01 5.75 -24.72
CA PHE A 187 11.86 5.76 -25.92
C PHE A 187 11.09 5.76 -27.26
N GLY A 188 9.75 5.75 -27.23
CA GLY A 188 8.90 5.90 -28.42
C GLY A 188 8.95 4.73 -29.42
N LEU A 189 9.11 3.49 -28.92
CA LEU A 189 9.18 2.27 -29.73
C LEU A 189 7.81 1.59 -29.92
N VAL A 190 6.82 1.91 -29.07
CA VAL A 190 5.48 1.33 -29.09
C VAL A 190 4.45 2.47 -29.13
N PRO A 191 3.44 2.42 -30.02
CA PRO A 191 2.40 3.45 -30.09
C PRO A 191 1.46 3.39 -28.87
N ASP A 192 1.07 4.56 -28.37
CA ASP A 192 0.27 4.72 -27.13
C ASP A 192 -1.14 4.13 -27.23
N GLU A 193 -1.71 4.09 -28.43
CA GLU A 193 -3.09 3.65 -28.64
C GLU A 193 -3.14 2.29 -29.35
N PHE A 194 -3.31 1.23 -28.56
CA PHE A 194 -4.03 0.05 -29.06
C PHE A 194 -5.53 0.33 -28.93
N ALA A 195 -6.08 1.06 -29.90
CA ALA A 195 -7.51 1.09 -30.10
C ALA A 195 -7.98 -0.33 -30.40
N LEU A 196 -8.42 -1.06 -29.38
CA LEU A 196 -9.26 -2.23 -29.53
C LEU A 196 -10.70 -1.69 -29.65
N PRO A 197 -11.27 -1.57 -30.85
CA PRO A 197 -12.67 -1.20 -31.01
C PRO A 197 -13.54 -2.37 -30.54
N ILE A 198 -13.69 -2.52 -29.23
CA ILE A 198 -14.72 -3.39 -28.68
C ILE A 198 -16.01 -2.58 -28.72
N PHE A 199 -16.89 -2.93 -29.67
CA PHE A 199 -18.24 -2.37 -29.79
C PHE A 199 -18.34 -0.84 -29.98
N GLY A 200 -17.39 -0.23 -30.70
CA GLY A 200 -17.57 1.13 -31.23
C GLY A 200 -17.64 2.26 -30.20
N LEU A 201 -17.34 2.00 -28.91
CA LEU A 201 -17.06 3.04 -27.92
C LEU A 201 -15.55 3.27 -27.85
N GLY A 202 -15.03 4.09 -28.75
CA GLY A 202 -13.76 4.78 -28.54
C GLY A 202 -13.97 5.81 -27.43
N ALA A 203 -13.69 5.44 -26.18
CA ALA A 203 -13.63 6.38 -25.09
C ALA A 203 -12.35 7.21 -25.27
N TYR A 204 -12.50 8.40 -25.86
CA TYR A 204 -11.49 9.44 -25.85
C TYR A 204 -11.22 9.82 -24.39
N GLY A 205 -10.05 9.43 -23.87
CA GLY A 205 -9.51 9.94 -22.61
C GLY A 205 -8.77 11.24 -22.91
N ALA A 206 -9.29 12.35 -22.36
CA ALA A 206 -8.54 13.59 -22.18
C ALA A 206 -7.81 13.56 -20.83
#